data_AF-A0A7C0UZD9-F1
#
_entry.id   AF-A0A7C0UZD9-F1
#
_cell.length_a   1.000
_cell.length_b   1.000
_cell.length_c   1.000
_cell.angle_alpha   90.00
_cell.angle_beta   90.00
_cell.angle_gamma   90.00
#
_symmetry.space_group_name_H-M   'P 1'
#
loop_
_entity.id
_entity.type
_entity.pdbx_description
1 polymer ?
#
loop_
_entity_poly.entity_id
_entity_poly.type
_entity_poly.pdbx_seq_one_letter_code
_entity_poly.pdbx_strand_id
1 'polypeptide(L)' 'MSYISFDEFKKVELKVGKIVSAERIPGTTKLLRIEVDLGAETRQLVAG' A
#
# COMPACT_ATOMS: atom_id res chain seq x y z
N MET A 1 4.26 -17.63 21.34
CA MET A 1 2.89 -17.60 20.79
C MET A 1 2.55 -16.15 20.48
N SER A 2 2.32 -15.80 19.22
CA SER A 2 2.01 -14.43 18.79
C SER A 2 0.70 -14.42 18.01
N TYR A 3 -0.41 -14.56 18.72
CA TYR A 3 -1.75 -14.39 18.16
C TYR A 3 -2.26 -13.00 18.54
N ILE A 4 -2.85 -12.29 17.57
CA ILE A 4 -3.55 -11.04 17.81
C ILE A 4 -5.04 -11.31 18.03
N SER A 5 -5.71 -10.45 18.78
CA SER A 5 -7.16 -10.54 18.97
C SER A 5 -7.90 -10.16 17.69
N PHE A 6 -9.13 -10.65 17.53
CA PHE A 6 -9.98 -10.27 16.39
C PHE A 6 -10.27 -8.76 16.37
N ASP A 7 -10.46 -8.15 17.53
CA ASP A 7 -10.64 -6.71 17.67
C ASP A 7 -9.43 -5.91 17.20
N GLU A 8 -8.22 -6.41 17.41
CA GLU A 8 -7.00 -5.80 16.88
C GLU A 8 -6.93 -5.91 15.36
N PHE A 9 -7.29 -7.06 14.79
CA PHE A 9 -7.35 -7.22 13.33
C PHE A 9 -8.38 -6.26 12.71
N LYS A 10 -9.54 -6.07 13.35
CA LYS A 10 -10.62 -5.20 12.87
C LYS A 10 -10.24 -3.72 12.79
N LYS A 11 -9.21 -3.28 13.52
CA LYS A 11 -8.70 -1.90 13.44
C LYS A 11 -7.97 -1.60 12.12
N VAL A 12 -7.57 -2.62 11.36
CA VAL A 12 -6.88 -2.45 10.07
C VAL A 12 -7.90 -2.25 8.96
N GLU A 13 -7.77 -1.16 8.21
CA GLU A 13 -8.56 -0.93 7.00
C GLU A 13 -7.85 -1.49 5.77
N LEU A 14 -8.33 -2.62 5.26
CA LEU A 14 -7.90 -3.18 3.98
C LEU A 14 -8.84 -2.69 2.88
N LYS A 15 -8.27 -2.09 1.83
CA LYS A 15 -9.02 -1.55 0.68
C LYS A 15 -8.43 -2.08 -0.62
N VAL A 16 -9.29 -2.23 -1.63
CA VAL A 16 -8.87 -2.54 -3.00
C VAL A 16 -8.67 -1.22 -3.75
N GLY A 17 -7.55 -1.09 -4.44
CA GLY A 17 -7.23 0.06 -5.25
C GLY A 17 -6.66 -0.33 -6.61
N LYS A 18 -6.77 0.57 -7.58
CA LYS A 18 -6.21 0.41 -8.91
C LYS A 18 -4.88 1.14 -9.00
N ILE A 19 -3.83 0.47 -9.44
CA ILE A 19 -2.55 1.13 -9.73
C ILE A 19 -2.72 2.01 -10.96
N VAL A 20 -2.44 3.32 -10.82
CA VAL A 20 -2.50 4.29 -11.93
C VAL A 20 -1.13 4.64 -12.47
N SER A 21 -0.09 4.64 -11.62
CA SER A 21 1.30 4.83 -12.04
C SER A 21 2.24 3.99 -11.18
N ALA A 22 3.36 3.55 -11.76
CA ALA A 22 4.40 2.82 -11.06
C ALA A 22 5.77 3.14 -11.69
N GLU A 23 6.64 3.75 -10.91
CA GLU A 23 7.95 4.24 -11.37
C GLU A 23 9.06 3.77 -10.45
N ARG A 24 10.25 3.51 -11.00
CA ARG A 24 11.44 3.22 -10.19
C ARG A 24 11.91 4.48 -9.49
N ILE A 25 12.22 4.35 -8.20
CA ILE A 25 12.84 5.44 -7.45
C ILE A 25 14.33 5.48 -7.81
N PRO A 26 14.83 6.59 -8.41
CA PRO A 26 16.25 6.71 -8.73
C PRO A 26 17.12 6.49 -7.49
N GLY A 27 18.20 5.72 -7.65
CA GLY A 27 19.11 5.41 -6.54
C GLY A 27 18.67 4.25 -5.64
N THR A 28 17.54 3.59 -5.93
CA THR A 28 17.11 2.40 -5.20
C THR A 28 17.19 1.15 -6.09
N THR A 29 17.57 0.01 -5.51
CA THR A 29 17.70 -1.25 -6.27
C THR A 29 16.39 -1.99 -6.45
N LYS A 30 15.45 -1.83 -5.50
CA LYS A 30 14.21 -2.61 -5.45
C LYS A 30 12.93 -1.80 -5.18
N LEU A 31 13.02 -0.49 -4.92
CA LEU A 31 11.85 0.30 -4.55
C LEU A 31 11.16 0.91 -5.79
N LEU A 32 9.84 0.80 -5.80
CA LEU A 32 8.94 1.42 -6.75
C LEU A 32 8.06 2.45 -6.02
N ARG A 33 7.94 3.64 -6.60
CA ARG A 33 6.91 4.61 -6.25
C ARG A 33 5.66 4.25 -7.05
N ILE A 34 4.57 3.97 -6.35
CA ILE A 34 3.30 3.55 -6.95
C ILE A 34 2.24 4.57 -6.55
N GLU A 35 1.43 5.02 -7.49
CA GLU A 35 0.19 5.72 -7.17
C GLU A 35 -0.99 4.76 -7.34
N VAL A 36 -1.82 4.70 -6.32
CA VAL A 36 -2.99 3.84 -6.26
C VAL A 36 -4.23 4.70 -6.10
N ASP A 37 -5.16 4.52 -7.02
CA ASP A 37 -6.50 5.09 -6.98
C ASP A 37 -7.41 4.18 -6.15
N LEU A 38 -7.96 4.73 -5.07
CA LEU A 38 -8.91 4.08 -4.18
C LEU A 38 -10.37 4.45 -4.55
N GLY A 39 -10.59 5.08 -5.70
CA GLY A 39 -11.87 5.54 -6.23
C GLY A 39 -12.25 6.94 -5.76
N ALA A 40 -12.05 7.25 -4.48
CA ALA A 40 -12.32 8.58 -3.91
C ALA A 40 -11.06 9.46 -3.84
N GLU A 41 -9.89 8.85 -3.78
CA GLU A 41 -8.61 9.52 -3.64
C GLU A 41 -7.50 8.69 -4.28
N THR A 42 -6.47 9.38 -4.77
CA THR A 42 -5.21 8.76 -5.19
C THR A 42 -4.19 8.90 -4.08
N ARG A 43 -3.50 7.81 -3.75
CA ARG A 43 -2.45 7.78 -2.73
C ARG A 43 -1.15 7.28 -3.32
N GLN A 44 -0.05 7.91 -2.91
CA GLN A 44 1.29 7.46 -3.22
C GLN A 44 1.76 6.45 -2.18
N LEU A 45 2.32 5.35 -2.66
CA LEU A 45 2.87 4.25 -1.87
C LEU A 45 4.28 3.91 -2.40
N VAL A 46 5.09 3.26 -1.56
CA VAL A 46 6.39 2.71 -1.96
C VAL A 46 6.36 1.20 -1.73
N ALA A 47 6.75 0.42 -2.72
CA ALA A 47 6.75 -1.04 -2.65
C ALA A 47 8.03 -1.63 -3.28
N GLY A 48 8.54 -2.71 -2.67
CA GLY A 48 9.64 -3.53 -3.21
C GLY A 48 10.79 -3.80 -2.24
#